data_AF-A0A377NK02-F1
#
_entry.id   AF-A0A377NK02-F1
#
_cell.length_a   1.000
_cell.length_b   1.000
_cell.length_c   1.000
_cell.angle_alpha   90.00
_cell.angle_beta   90.00
_cell.angle_gamma   90.00
#
_symmetry.space_group_name_H-M   'P 1'
#
loop_
_entity.id
_entity.type
_entity.pdbx_description
1 polymer ?
#
loop_
_entity_poly.entity_id
_entity_poly.type
_entity_poly.pdbx_seq_one_letter_code
_entity_poly.pdbx_strand_id
1 'polypeptide(L)'
;MSELADLLRQGSLTAKEIMAQIGVSQATLSRRLAEQSDVRKIGRGKSTRYALLRPVGGESEFPLYRIDTQGHAEQIGSIVSIWPAESCAFETADGQCALFDGLPWFITDMRPQGFLGRAWGRDVSALLALPEDIKLWNESQTLLALSRHGNETVGNLIVGQAAYQQWALKPDESAVAWRGKISAFEDLAQKSLAGKRWALRQGGNSQSLAFLSSIRRSQLPTF
;
A
#
# COMPACT_ATOMS: atom_id res chain seq x y z
N MET A 1 25.98 -14.01 8.58
CA MET A 1 25.31 -12.70 8.64
C MET A 1 26.30 -11.71 9.22
N SER A 2 26.32 -10.46 8.76
CA SER A 2 27.31 -9.47 9.19
C SER A 2 26.95 -8.91 10.57
N GLU A 3 27.95 -8.58 11.39
CA GLU A 3 27.78 -7.90 12.69
C GLU A 3 26.94 -6.60 12.56
N LEU A 4 27.09 -5.90 11.43
CA LEU A 4 26.30 -4.72 11.08
C LEU A 4 24.82 -5.06 10.88
N ALA A 5 24.50 -6.13 10.16
CA ALA A 5 23.12 -6.56 9.95
C ALA A 5 22.46 -7.03 11.25
N ASP A 6 23.18 -7.74 12.11
CA ASP A 6 22.66 -8.16 13.43
C ASP A 6 22.34 -6.96 14.32
N LEU A 7 23.16 -5.90 14.24
CA LEU A 7 22.89 -4.66 14.93
C LEU A 7 21.65 -3.94 14.36
N LEU A 8 21.58 -3.79 13.04
CA LEU A 8 20.46 -3.10 12.38
C LEU A 8 19.14 -3.89 12.40
N ARG A 9 19.13 -5.18 12.76
CA ARG A 9 17.89 -5.92 13.05
C ARG A 9 17.15 -5.40 14.27
N GLN A 10 17.85 -4.73 15.18
CA GLN A 10 17.25 -4.20 16.42
C GLN A 10 16.62 -2.81 16.19
N GLY A 11 16.98 -2.13 15.10
CA GLY A 11 16.43 -0.83 14.76
C GLY A 11 17.33 0.01 13.87
N SER A 12 16.79 1.14 13.44
CA SER A 12 17.53 2.12 12.64
C SER A 12 18.52 2.90 13.51
N LEU A 13 19.74 3.08 13.01
CA LEU A 13 20.82 3.76 13.74
C LEU A 13 21.53 4.78 12.85
N THR A 14 22.06 5.83 13.46
CA THR A 14 22.95 6.80 12.80
C THR A 14 24.34 6.22 12.59
N ALA A 15 25.12 6.77 11.64
CA ALA A 15 26.50 6.36 11.44
C ALA A 15 27.34 6.45 12.73
N LYS A 16 27.10 7.47 13.56
CA LYS A 16 27.82 7.68 14.82
C LYS A 16 27.53 6.57 15.83
N GLU A 17 26.27 6.17 15.96
CA GLU A 17 25.86 5.07 16.84
C GLU A 17 26.44 3.74 16.37
N ILE A 18 26.39 3.46 15.06
CA ILE A 18 26.97 2.24 14.49
C ILE A 18 28.48 2.18 14.74
N MET A 19 29.22 3.28 14.48
CA MET A 19 30.66 3.33 14.75
C MET A 19 30.98 3.13 16.23
N ALA A 20 30.18 3.72 17.13
CA ALA A 20 30.39 3.60 18.57
C ALA A 20 30.15 2.16 19.08
N GLN A 21 29.17 1.45 18.52
CA GLN A 21 28.83 0.09 18.95
C GLN A 21 29.74 -0.98 18.34
N ILE A 22 30.14 -0.81 17.08
CA ILE A 22 31.02 -1.76 16.36
C ILE A 22 32.51 -1.43 16.57
N GLY A 23 32.84 -0.22 17.02
CA GLY A 23 34.23 0.20 17.26
C GLY A 23 35.03 0.45 15.97
N VAL A 24 34.39 0.85 14.88
CA VAL A 24 35.02 1.05 13.56
C VAL A 24 35.15 2.52 13.18
N SER A 25 36.16 2.83 12.37
CA SER A 25 36.31 4.16 11.76
C SER A 25 35.26 4.43 10.68
N GLN A 26 35.01 5.70 10.39
CA GLN A 26 34.05 6.12 9.35
C GLN A 26 34.38 5.54 7.97
N ALA A 27 35.65 5.47 7.60
CA ALA A 27 36.07 4.89 6.31
C ALA A 27 35.73 3.39 6.22
N THR A 28 35.87 2.66 7.34
CA THR A 28 35.54 1.24 7.41
C THR A 28 34.02 1.02 7.35
N LEU A 29 33.25 1.82 8.09
CA LEU A 29 31.78 1.76 8.04
C LEU A 29 31.25 2.06 6.64
N SER A 30 31.80 3.09 5.97
CA SER A 30 31.41 3.46 4.60
C SER A 30 31.63 2.31 3.60
N ARG A 31 32.74 1.57 3.72
CA ARG A 31 33.02 0.39 2.90
C ARG A 31 32.03 -0.74 3.19
N ARG A 32 31.81 -1.07 4.47
CA ARG A 32 30.85 -2.12 4.88
C ARG A 32 29.43 -1.82 4.40
N LEU A 33 28.99 -0.57 4.47
CA LEU A 33 27.67 -0.14 3.98
C LEU A 33 27.56 -0.23 2.46
N ALA A 34 28.64 0.06 1.72
CA ALA A 34 28.65 -0.08 0.27
C ALA A 34 28.58 -1.53 -0.20
N GLU A 35 29.06 -2.48 0.62
CA GLU A 35 29.01 -3.92 0.35
C GLU A 35 27.69 -4.60 0.79
N GLN A 36 26.85 -3.90 1.56
CA GLN A 36 25.58 -4.42 2.10
C GLN A 36 24.39 -3.82 1.35
N SER A 37 23.89 -4.53 0.33
CA SER A 37 22.74 -4.09 -0.48
C SER A 37 21.40 -4.10 0.27
N ASP A 38 21.33 -4.82 1.38
CA ASP A 38 20.17 -4.94 2.26
C ASP A 38 20.07 -3.79 3.28
N VAL A 39 21.03 -2.86 3.32
CA VAL A 39 20.99 -1.69 4.20
C VAL A 39 20.53 -0.45 3.44
N ARG A 40 19.42 0.14 3.88
CA ARG A 40 18.88 1.38 3.32
C ARG A 40 19.34 2.57 4.16
N LYS A 41 19.83 3.61 3.48
CA LYS A 41 20.05 4.93 4.07
C LYS A 41 18.73 5.71 4.05
N ILE A 42 18.26 6.13 5.21
CA ILE A 42 16.97 6.76 5.44
C ILE A 42 17.19 8.19 5.95
N GLY A 43 16.50 9.15 5.35
CA GLY A 43 16.58 10.56 5.73
C GLY A 43 17.80 11.31 5.17
N ARG A 44 17.93 12.59 5.55
CA ARG A 44 18.97 13.51 5.03
C ARG A 44 19.70 14.25 6.16
N GLY A 45 20.94 14.62 5.89
CA GLY A 45 21.77 15.43 6.77
C GLY A 45 21.94 14.81 8.16
N LYS A 46 21.65 15.58 9.22
CA LYS A 46 21.80 15.15 10.62
C LYS A 46 20.80 14.07 11.04
N SER A 47 19.70 13.90 10.30
CA SER A 47 18.67 12.89 10.56
C SER A 47 18.90 11.60 9.77
N THR A 48 20.08 11.45 9.14
CA THR A 48 20.43 10.24 8.38
C THR A 48 20.55 9.04 9.32
N ARG A 49 19.74 8.02 9.05
CA ARG A 49 19.77 6.72 9.72
C ARG A 49 20.01 5.62 8.68
N TYR A 50 20.54 4.50 9.13
CA TYR A 50 20.65 3.27 8.35
C TYR A 50 19.71 2.25 8.97
N ALA A 51 18.97 1.54 8.13
CA ALA A 51 18.07 0.49 8.54
C ALA A 51 18.28 -0.74 7.66
N LEU A 52 18.11 -1.92 8.24
CA LEU A 52 18.12 -3.16 7.49
C LEU A 52 16.76 -3.37 6.82
N LEU A 53 16.76 -3.61 5.52
CA LEU A 53 15.58 -3.95 4.76
C LEU A 53 15.01 -5.29 5.22
N ARG A 54 13.69 -5.38 5.26
CA ARG A 54 12.96 -6.59 5.63
C ARG A 54 12.05 -7.00 4.49
N PRO A 55 12.29 -8.14 3.83
CA PRO A 55 11.43 -8.58 2.75
C PRO A 55 10.06 -9.04 3.27
N VAL A 56 9.01 -8.52 2.64
CA VAL A 56 7.61 -8.90 2.82
C VAL A 56 7.14 -9.46 1.48
N GLY A 57 6.96 -10.78 1.39
CA GLY A 57 6.57 -11.43 0.13
C GLY A 57 7.58 -11.24 -1.01
N GLY A 58 8.87 -11.19 -0.68
CA GLY A 58 9.99 -11.05 -1.64
C GLY A 58 10.38 -9.62 -1.99
N GLU A 59 9.62 -8.62 -1.54
CA GLU A 59 9.86 -7.20 -1.81
C GLU A 59 10.08 -6.45 -0.48
N SER A 60 10.92 -5.42 -0.48
CA SER A 60 11.10 -4.55 0.70
C SER A 60 10.69 -3.09 0.45
N GLU A 61 10.27 -2.77 -0.77
CA GLU A 61 9.86 -1.45 -1.20
C GLU A 61 8.54 -1.57 -1.97
N PHE A 62 7.56 -0.76 -1.59
CA PHE A 62 6.23 -0.76 -2.15
C PHE A 62 5.89 0.67 -2.59
N PRO A 63 5.82 0.96 -3.91
CA PRO A 63 5.47 2.29 -4.37
C PRO A 63 4.05 2.66 -3.92
N LEU A 64 3.86 3.92 -3.54
CA LEU A 64 2.57 4.45 -3.11
C LEU A 64 2.07 5.42 -4.17
N TYR A 65 0.90 5.11 -4.72
CA TYR A 65 0.22 5.93 -5.70
C TYR A 65 -0.99 6.62 -5.07
N ARG A 66 -1.27 7.82 -5.53
CA ARG A 66 -2.47 8.59 -5.21
C ARG A 66 -3.25 8.85 -6.48
N ILE A 67 -4.53 8.55 -6.46
CA ILE A 67 -5.47 8.90 -7.52
C ILE A 67 -5.97 10.32 -7.29
N ASP A 68 -5.79 11.17 -8.29
CA ASP A 68 -6.27 12.55 -8.27
C ASP A 68 -7.78 12.65 -8.56
N THR A 69 -8.33 13.86 -8.54
CA THR A 69 -9.75 14.10 -8.82
C THR A 69 -10.15 13.88 -10.28
N GLN A 70 -9.17 13.77 -11.18
CA GLN A 70 -9.36 13.48 -12.60
C GLN A 70 -9.26 11.97 -12.90
N GLY A 71 -8.88 11.16 -11.90
CA GLY A 71 -8.69 9.73 -12.06
C GLY A 71 -7.29 9.33 -12.51
N HIS A 72 -6.30 10.24 -12.49
CA HIS A 72 -4.91 9.91 -12.80
C HIS A 72 -4.17 9.45 -11.55
N ALA A 73 -3.32 8.44 -11.72
CA ALA A 73 -2.43 7.98 -10.66
C ALA A 73 -1.11 8.74 -10.68
N GLU A 74 -0.74 9.30 -9.53
CA GLU A 74 0.54 9.94 -9.28
C GLU A 74 1.31 9.14 -8.22
N GLN A 75 2.57 8.80 -8.46
CA GLN A 75 3.41 8.19 -7.43
C GLN A 75 3.85 9.27 -6.44
N ILE A 76 3.43 9.15 -5.19
CA ILE A 76 3.73 10.13 -4.12
C ILE A 76 4.93 9.71 -3.26
N GLY A 77 5.34 8.45 -3.32
CA GLY A 77 6.46 7.92 -2.55
C GLY A 77 6.56 6.40 -2.60
N SER A 78 7.28 5.84 -1.63
CA SER A 78 7.45 4.40 -1.41
C SER A 78 7.39 4.07 0.09
N ILE A 79 6.75 2.95 0.42
CA ILE A 79 6.81 2.32 1.74
C ILE A 79 7.94 1.30 1.72
N VAL A 80 8.92 1.47 2.60
CA VAL A 80 10.07 0.60 2.74
C VAL A 80 9.92 -0.22 4.01
N SER A 81 9.78 -1.54 3.91
CA SER A 81 9.74 -2.41 5.08
C SER A 81 11.14 -2.63 5.63
N ILE A 82 11.31 -2.37 6.92
CA ILE A 82 12.60 -2.43 7.61
C ILE A 82 12.50 -3.31 8.85
N TRP A 83 13.65 -3.59 9.46
CA TRP A 83 13.74 -4.16 10.80
C TRP A 83 13.72 -3.06 11.88
N PRO A 84 13.18 -3.33 13.09
CA PRO A 84 12.60 -4.60 13.55
C PRO A 84 11.29 -4.95 12.83
N ALA A 85 10.78 -6.18 13.03
CA ALA A 85 9.56 -6.63 12.36
C ALA A 85 8.41 -5.63 12.57
N GLU A 86 7.55 -5.51 11.56
CA GLU A 86 6.43 -4.56 11.50
C GLU A 86 6.79 -3.08 11.31
N SER A 87 8.05 -2.67 11.50
CA SER A 87 8.49 -1.30 11.21
C SER A 87 8.57 -1.01 9.71
N CYS A 88 8.31 0.24 9.34
CA CYS A 88 8.49 0.72 7.97
C CYS A 88 8.99 2.16 7.93
N ALA A 89 9.47 2.56 6.75
CA ALA A 89 9.76 3.94 6.43
C ALA A 89 8.88 4.38 5.26
N PHE A 90 8.40 5.62 5.29
CA PHE A 90 7.79 6.25 4.13
C PHE A 90 8.78 7.23 3.54
N GLU A 91 9.15 7.04 2.28
CA GLU A 91 10.00 7.94 1.51
C GLU A 91 9.16 8.66 0.46
N THR A 92 9.11 9.99 0.51
CA THR A 92 8.40 10.78 -0.51
C THR A 92 9.23 10.87 -1.79
N ALA A 93 8.58 11.18 -2.92
CA ALA A 93 9.28 11.46 -4.18
C ALA A 93 10.33 12.59 -4.05
N ASP A 94 10.09 13.57 -3.18
CA ASP A 94 11.02 14.67 -2.88
C ASP A 94 12.21 14.25 -1.99
N GLY A 95 12.21 12.99 -1.53
CA GLY A 95 13.21 12.38 -0.66
C GLY A 95 13.17 12.84 0.79
N GLN A 96 11.99 13.28 1.25
CA GLN A 96 11.71 13.32 2.68
C GLN A 96 11.45 11.90 3.17
N CYS A 97 11.74 11.64 4.44
CA CYS A 97 11.47 10.33 5.00
C CYS A 97 10.96 10.43 6.43
N ALA A 98 9.97 9.59 6.74
CA ALA A 98 9.44 9.36 8.08
C ALA A 98 9.54 7.87 8.43
N LEU A 99 9.96 7.58 9.66
CA LEU A 99 10.02 6.24 10.24
C LEU A 99 8.76 5.97 11.05
N PHE A 100 8.27 4.74 10.99
CA PHE A 100 7.07 4.29 11.71
C PHE A 100 7.33 2.95 12.40
N ASP A 101 6.89 2.84 13.66
CA ASP A 101 6.88 1.62 14.45
C ASP A 101 5.61 0.80 14.15
N GLY A 102 5.42 0.45 12.88
CA GLY A 102 4.20 -0.14 12.34
C GLY A 102 3.92 0.36 10.92
N LEU A 103 2.73 0.07 10.37
CA LEU A 103 2.28 0.76 9.16
C LEU A 103 1.99 2.24 9.44
N PRO A 104 2.21 3.13 8.46
CA PRO A 104 1.81 4.52 8.60
C PRO A 104 0.30 4.61 8.72
N TRP A 105 -0.19 5.59 9.49
CA TRP A 105 -1.61 5.77 9.77
C TRP A 105 -2.49 5.77 8.50
N PHE A 106 -2.02 6.38 7.41
CA PHE A 106 -2.74 6.44 6.14
C PHE A 106 -2.84 5.09 5.41
N ILE A 107 -1.96 4.12 5.70
CA ILE A 107 -2.07 2.74 5.21
C ILE A 107 -2.93 1.90 6.16
N THR A 108 -2.83 2.14 7.46
CA THR A 108 -3.66 1.48 8.47
C THR A 108 -5.15 1.73 8.21
N ASP A 109 -5.52 2.93 7.77
CA ASP A 109 -6.89 3.27 7.38
C ASP A 109 -7.40 2.48 6.15
N MET A 110 -6.49 1.96 5.32
CA MET A 110 -6.84 1.14 4.14
C MET A 110 -7.12 -0.32 4.49
N ARG A 111 -6.95 -0.73 5.76
CA ARG A 111 -7.18 -2.11 6.19
C ARG A 111 -8.59 -2.56 5.82
N PRO A 112 -8.74 -3.80 5.32
CA PRO A 112 -10.06 -4.35 5.03
C PRO A 112 -10.88 -4.42 6.33
N GLN A 113 -12.12 -3.93 6.29
CA GLN A 113 -13.03 -3.93 7.44
C GLN A 113 -14.48 -4.18 7.00
N GLY A 114 -15.35 -4.48 7.95
CA GLY A 114 -16.77 -4.71 7.69
C GLY A 114 -17.06 -5.98 6.89
N PHE A 115 -18.24 -6.03 6.28
CA PHE A 115 -18.69 -7.20 5.51
C PHE A 115 -17.87 -7.40 4.23
N LEU A 116 -17.69 -6.33 3.44
CA LEU A 116 -16.95 -6.39 2.18
C LEU A 116 -15.46 -6.67 2.39
N GLY A 117 -14.84 -6.03 3.39
CA GLY A 117 -13.44 -6.30 3.73
C GLY A 117 -13.19 -7.74 4.17
N ARG A 118 -14.14 -8.37 4.89
CA ARG A 118 -14.05 -9.79 5.23
C ARG A 118 -14.21 -10.71 4.03
N ALA A 119 -15.10 -10.39 3.09
CA ALA A 119 -15.24 -11.16 1.86
C ALA A 119 -13.95 -11.08 1.01
N TRP A 120 -13.44 -9.86 0.80
CA TRP A 120 -12.16 -9.63 0.12
C TRP A 120 -11.00 -10.35 0.80
N GLY A 121 -10.93 -10.23 2.13
CA GLY A 121 -9.86 -10.82 2.94
C GLY A 121 -9.80 -12.33 2.87
N ARG A 122 -10.95 -13.02 2.80
CA ARG A 122 -10.98 -14.48 2.60
C ARG A 122 -10.42 -14.88 1.23
N ASP A 123 -10.80 -14.17 0.18
CA ASP A 123 -10.31 -14.44 -1.17
C ASP A 123 -8.79 -14.23 -1.25
N VAL A 124 -8.29 -13.12 -0.69
CA VAL A 124 -6.86 -12.80 -0.66
C VAL A 124 -6.09 -13.75 0.27
N SER A 125 -6.68 -14.16 1.39
CA SER A 125 -6.11 -15.15 2.30
C SER A 125 -5.83 -16.47 1.59
N ALA A 126 -6.76 -16.95 0.78
CA ALA A 126 -6.57 -18.16 -0.02
C ALA A 126 -5.45 -18.03 -1.07
N LEU A 127 -5.33 -16.85 -1.70
CA LEU A 127 -4.31 -16.58 -2.74
C LEU A 127 -2.91 -16.42 -2.16
N LEU A 128 -2.77 -15.78 -1.01
CA LEU A 128 -1.49 -15.42 -0.39
C LEU A 128 -1.11 -16.29 0.81
N ALA A 129 -1.89 -17.34 1.10
CA ALA A 129 -1.73 -18.21 2.25
C ALA A 129 -1.67 -17.44 3.60
N LEU A 130 -2.54 -16.43 3.75
CA LEU A 130 -2.68 -15.63 4.98
C LEU A 130 -3.77 -16.21 5.88
N PRO A 131 -3.86 -15.81 7.18
CA PRO A 131 -5.00 -16.16 8.02
C PRO A 131 -6.34 -15.73 7.41
N GLU A 132 -7.38 -16.55 7.54
CA GLU A 132 -8.71 -16.22 6.98
C GLU A 132 -9.37 -15.01 7.66
N ASP A 133 -9.15 -14.84 8.97
CA ASP A 133 -9.64 -13.67 9.69
C ASP A 133 -8.69 -12.50 9.51
N ILE A 134 -9.15 -11.48 8.78
CA ILE A 134 -8.44 -10.21 8.55
C ILE A 134 -8.04 -9.50 9.85
N LYS A 135 -8.71 -9.77 10.97
CA LYS A 135 -8.35 -9.18 12.28
C LYS A 135 -7.04 -9.74 12.83
N LEU A 136 -6.63 -10.92 12.36
CA LEU A 136 -5.38 -11.56 12.76
C LEU A 136 -4.20 -11.14 11.88
N TRP A 137 -4.46 -10.34 10.84
CA TRP A 137 -3.40 -9.87 9.95
C TRP A 137 -2.50 -8.90 10.68
N ASN A 138 -1.20 -9.19 10.65
CA ASN A 138 -0.19 -8.25 11.11
C ASN A 138 0.08 -7.15 10.04
N GLU A 139 0.95 -6.19 10.36
CA GLU A 139 1.34 -5.10 9.47
C GLU A 139 1.94 -5.64 8.16
N SER A 140 2.80 -6.65 8.26
CA SER A 140 3.43 -7.29 7.08
C SER A 140 2.42 -7.95 6.15
N GLN A 141 1.48 -8.70 6.70
CA GLN A 141 0.44 -9.41 5.95
C GLN A 141 -0.54 -8.44 5.33
N THR A 142 -0.90 -7.38 6.08
CA THR A 142 -1.71 -6.28 5.57
C THR A 142 -1.03 -5.58 4.40
N LEU A 143 0.24 -5.22 4.55
CA LEU A 143 1.04 -4.59 3.50
C LEU A 143 1.13 -5.48 2.27
N LEU A 144 1.39 -6.77 2.47
CA LEU A 144 1.48 -7.75 1.39
C LEU A 144 0.15 -7.84 0.62
N ALA A 145 -0.97 -8.01 1.34
CA ALA A 145 -2.29 -8.10 0.75
C ALA A 145 -2.66 -6.84 -0.04
N LEU A 146 -2.43 -5.66 0.54
CA LEU A 146 -2.66 -4.37 -0.13
C LEU A 146 -1.76 -4.22 -1.36
N SER A 147 -0.48 -4.58 -1.26
CA SER A 147 0.48 -4.45 -2.36
C SER A 147 0.15 -5.29 -3.59
N ARG A 148 -0.49 -6.44 -3.39
CA ARG A 148 -0.80 -7.42 -4.45
C ARG A 148 -2.23 -7.30 -4.97
N HIS A 149 -3.19 -6.97 -4.11
CA HIS A 149 -4.63 -7.03 -4.44
C HIS A 149 -5.42 -5.82 -3.92
N GLY A 150 -4.75 -4.78 -3.41
CA GLY A 150 -5.36 -3.55 -2.88
C GLY A 150 -5.70 -2.51 -3.95
N ASN A 151 -6.19 -2.94 -5.12
CA ASN A 151 -6.52 -2.05 -6.24
C ASN A 151 -7.90 -1.36 -6.09
N GLU A 152 -8.75 -1.86 -5.18
CA GLU A 152 -10.11 -1.35 -4.92
C GLU A 152 -10.32 -1.02 -3.43
N THR A 153 -9.29 -0.49 -2.78
CA THR A 153 -9.32 -0.12 -1.37
C THR A 153 -10.11 1.18 -1.14
N VAL A 154 -10.55 1.38 0.10
CA VAL A 154 -11.16 2.64 0.51
C VAL A 154 -10.13 3.76 0.44
N GLY A 155 -10.53 4.90 -0.13
CA GLY A 155 -9.67 6.08 -0.29
C GLY A 155 -9.22 6.28 -1.73
N ASN A 156 -8.14 7.04 -1.90
CA ASN A 156 -7.54 7.33 -3.19
C ASN A 156 -6.08 6.88 -3.26
N LEU A 157 -5.65 5.98 -2.38
CA LEU A 157 -4.29 5.45 -2.36
C LEU A 157 -4.26 4.02 -2.92
N ILE A 158 -3.18 3.68 -3.60
CA ILE A 158 -2.87 2.33 -4.05
C ILE A 158 -1.45 2.01 -3.62
N VAL A 159 -1.29 0.89 -2.93
CA VAL A 159 0.02 0.42 -2.45
C VAL A 159 0.52 -0.66 -3.40
N GLY A 160 1.78 -0.59 -3.81
CA GLY A 160 2.43 -1.62 -4.61
C GLY A 160 2.18 -1.52 -6.11
N GLN A 161 3.19 -1.93 -6.88
CA GLN A 161 3.16 -1.91 -8.34
C GLN A 161 2.10 -2.87 -8.90
N ALA A 162 1.92 -4.03 -8.27
CA ALA A 162 0.98 -5.06 -8.75
C ALA A 162 -0.48 -4.60 -8.62
N ALA A 163 -0.86 -4.01 -7.48
CA ALA A 163 -2.18 -3.42 -7.31
C ALA A 163 -2.41 -2.24 -8.27
N TYR A 164 -1.40 -1.41 -8.49
CA TYR A 164 -1.48 -0.33 -9.47
C TYR A 164 -1.71 -0.84 -10.90
N GLN A 165 -1.01 -1.88 -11.33
CA GLN A 165 -1.22 -2.49 -12.65
C GLN A 165 -2.64 -3.05 -12.80
N GLN A 166 -3.16 -3.71 -11.76
CA GLN A 166 -4.54 -4.21 -11.75
C GLN A 166 -5.56 -3.07 -11.85
N TRP A 167 -5.31 -1.95 -11.17
CA TRP A 167 -6.14 -0.75 -11.29
C TRP A 167 -6.07 -0.14 -12.69
N ALA A 168 -4.88 0.01 -13.26
CA ALA A 168 -4.68 0.64 -14.57
C ALA A 168 -5.24 -0.18 -15.75
N LEU A 169 -5.22 -1.51 -15.64
CA LEU A 169 -5.78 -2.41 -16.64
C LEU A 169 -7.29 -2.64 -16.47
N LYS A 170 -7.89 -2.10 -15.41
CA LYS A 170 -9.33 -2.26 -15.17
C LYS A 170 -10.11 -1.52 -16.26
N PRO A 171 -11.02 -2.20 -16.99
CA PRO A 171 -11.86 -1.53 -17.96
C PRO A 171 -12.77 -0.50 -17.30
N ASP A 172 -13.06 0.59 -18.01
CA ASP A 172 -14.05 1.57 -17.59
C ASP A 172 -15.40 0.88 -17.37
N GLU A 173 -16.02 1.16 -16.21
CA GLU A 173 -17.29 0.56 -15.87
C GLU A 173 -18.39 1.13 -16.77
N SER A 174 -19.08 0.24 -17.49
CA SER A 174 -20.25 0.62 -18.27
C SER A 174 -21.36 1.14 -17.35
N ALA A 175 -21.79 2.38 -17.55
CA ALA A 175 -22.90 2.97 -16.79
C ALA A 175 -24.16 2.08 -16.89
N VAL A 176 -24.72 1.71 -15.75
CA VAL A 176 -26.00 0.97 -15.71
C VAL A 176 -27.13 1.98 -15.95
N ALA A 177 -27.93 1.75 -16.99
CA ALA A 177 -29.09 2.58 -17.28
C ALA A 177 -30.08 2.57 -16.10
N TRP A 178 -30.66 3.73 -15.80
CA TRP A 178 -31.57 3.93 -14.65
C TRP A 178 -32.66 2.83 -14.54
N ARG A 179 -33.27 2.45 -15.67
CA ARG A 179 -34.34 1.43 -15.72
C ARG A 179 -33.89 0.03 -15.28
N GLY A 180 -32.59 -0.29 -15.38
CA GLY A 180 -32.03 -1.59 -14.98
C GLY A 180 -31.40 -1.60 -13.59
N LYS A 181 -31.42 -0.47 -12.87
CA LYS A 181 -30.66 -0.31 -11.63
C LYS A 181 -31.14 -1.22 -10.50
N ILE A 182 -32.45 -1.43 -10.38
CA ILE A 182 -33.04 -2.29 -9.33
C ILE A 182 -32.63 -3.75 -9.55
N SER A 183 -32.84 -4.29 -10.75
CA SER A 183 -32.45 -5.66 -11.09
C SER A 183 -30.94 -5.87 -10.98
N ALA A 184 -30.12 -4.90 -11.41
CA ALA A 184 -28.68 -4.98 -11.23
C ALA A 184 -28.26 -4.99 -9.75
N PHE A 185 -28.95 -4.24 -8.89
CA PHE A 185 -28.69 -4.23 -7.45
C PHE A 185 -29.09 -5.55 -6.78
N GLU A 186 -30.25 -6.10 -7.12
CA GLU A 186 -30.72 -7.40 -6.60
C GLU A 186 -29.76 -8.54 -6.95
N ASP A 187 -29.32 -8.60 -8.22
CA ASP A 187 -28.32 -9.57 -8.67
C ASP A 187 -27.01 -9.51 -7.86
N LEU A 188 -26.60 -8.29 -7.49
CA LEU A 188 -25.36 -8.08 -6.74
C LEU A 188 -25.51 -8.37 -5.27
N ALA A 189 -26.65 -8.04 -4.68
CA ALA A 189 -26.97 -8.44 -3.31
C ALA A 189 -26.98 -9.97 -3.20
N GLN A 190 -27.59 -10.67 -4.15
CA GLN A 190 -27.64 -12.13 -4.16
C GLN A 190 -26.26 -12.76 -4.35
N LYS A 191 -25.41 -12.22 -5.24
CA LYS A 191 -24.02 -12.66 -5.41
C LYS A 191 -23.19 -12.44 -4.14
N SER A 192 -23.35 -11.29 -3.48
CA SER A 192 -22.64 -10.96 -2.24
C SER A 192 -23.00 -11.91 -1.09
N LEU A 193 -24.28 -12.30 -0.99
CA LEU A 193 -24.76 -13.25 0.03
C LEU A 193 -24.29 -14.69 -0.25
N ALA A 194 -24.13 -15.07 -1.52
CA ALA A 194 -23.72 -16.41 -1.91
C ALA A 194 -22.23 -16.71 -1.70
N GLY A 195 -21.42 -15.73 -1.24
CA GLY A 195 -19.97 -15.88 -1.08
C GLY A 195 -19.22 -16.18 -2.38
N LYS A 196 -19.90 -16.13 -3.53
CA LYS A 196 -19.27 -16.25 -4.85
C LYS A 196 -18.59 -14.93 -5.15
N ARG A 197 -17.28 -15.04 -5.47
CA ARG A 197 -16.41 -14.02 -6.08
C ARG A 197 -17.09 -12.65 -6.18
N TRP A 198 -16.71 -11.75 -5.27
CA TRP A 198 -16.97 -10.32 -5.41
C TRP A 198 -16.25 -9.71 -6.63
N ALA A 199 -15.61 -10.53 -7.47
CA ALA A 199 -14.90 -10.12 -8.68
C ALA A 199 -15.72 -9.10 -9.48
N LEU A 200 -15.30 -7.84 -9.33
CA LEU A 200 -15.49 -6.77 -10.30
C LEU A 200 -16.95 -6.51 -10.67
N ARG A 201 -17.75 -6.06 -9.70
CA ARG A 201 -18.72 -4.98 -9.94
C ARG A 201 -19.29 -4.47 -8.62
N GLN A 202 -19.14 -3.16 -8.46
CA GLN A 202 -19.68 -2.28 -7.42
C GLN A 202 -18.78 -2.15 -6.18
N GLY A 203 -18.28 -0.96 -5.86
CA GLY A 203 -18.90 0.36 -6.03
C GLY A 203 -19.33 0.88 -4.67
N GLY A 204 -18.39 0.96 -3.74
CA GLY A 204 -18.64 1.42 -2.37
C GLY A 204 -18.37 2.90 -2.12
N ASN A 205 -17.64 3.60 -3.01
CA ASN A 205 -17.36 5.04 -2.81
C ASN A 205 -17.46 5.92 -4.07
N SER A 206 -17.54 5.34 -5.26
CA SER A 206 -17.70 6.12 -6.49
C SER A 206 -19.16 6.47 -6.81
N GLN A 207 -20.15 5.83 -6.15
CA GLN A 207 -21.56 6.18 -6.37
C GLN A 207 -21.93 7.53 -5.74
N SER A 208 -21.24 7.94 -4.68
CA SER A 208 -21.43 9.26 -4.07
C SER A 208 -20.79 10.37 -4.90
N LEU A 209 -19.66 10.10 -5.57
CA LEU A 209 -18.94 11.09 -6.40
C LEU A 209 -19.46 11.17 -7.84
N ALA A 210 -20.03 10.09 -8.39
CA ALA A 210 -20.68 10.12 -9.70
C ALA A 210 -21.99 10.94 -9.73
N PHE A 211 -22.52 11.34 -8.57
CA PHE A 211 -23.70 12.20 -8.49
C PHE A 211 -23.40 13.67 -8.88
N LEU A 212 -22.13 14.09 -8.90
CA LEU A 212 -21.76 15.48 -9.23
C LEU A 212 -21.16 15.67 -10.65
N SER A 213 -20.87 14.61 -11.40
CA SER A 213 -20.30 14.75 -12.76
C SER A 213 -21.34 14.73 -13.90
N SER A 214 -22.64 14.49 -13.61
CA SER A 214 -23.68 14.44 -14.65
C SER A 214 -24.43 15.75 -14.91
N ILE A 215 -24.10 16.87 -14.23
CA ILE A 215 -24.71 18.19 -14.48
C ILE A 215 -23.72 19.15 -15.14
N ARG A 216 -22.96 18.70 -16.14
CA ARG A 216 -22.30 19.64 -17.07
C ARG A 216 -21.97 19.04 -18.43
N ARG A 217 -22.96 18.44 -19.11
CA ARG A 217 -22.85 18.15 -20.55
C ARG A 217 -24.22 17.97 -21.22
N SER A 218 -25.11 18.93 -21.06
CA SER A 218 -26.22 19.15 -22.01
C SER A 218 -26.89 20.48 -21.73
N GLN A 219 -26.49 21.51 -22.49
CA GLN A 219 -27.29 22.67 -22.95
C GLN A 219 -26.38 23.87 -23.17
N LEU A 220 -25.91 24.02 -24.41
CA LEU A 220 -25.77 25.33 -25.03
C LEU A 220 -26.46 25.20 -26.39
N PRO A 221 -27.68 25.74 -26.58
CA PRO A 221 -28.19 25.98 -27.91
C PRO A 221 -27.36 27.10 -28.54
N THR A 222 -27.05 26.90 -29.82
CA THR A 222 -26.57 27.92 -30.74
C THR A 222 -27.51 29.12 -30.71
N PHE A 223 -27.00 30.30 -30.37
CA PHE A 223 -27.19 31.60 -31.05
C PHE A 223 -26.25 32.63 -30.41
#